data_AF-A0A395M8S9-F1
#
_entry.id   AF-A0A395M8S9-F1
#
_cell.length_a   1.000
_cell.length_b   1.000
_cell.length_c   1.000
_cell.angle_alpha   90.00
_cell.angle_beta   90.00
_cell.angle_gamma   90.00
#
_symmetry.space_group_name_H-M   'P 1'
#
loop_
_entity.id
_entity.type
_entity.pdbx_description
1 polymer ?
#
loop_
_entity_poly.entity_id
_entity_poly.type
_entity_poly.pdbx_seq_one_letter_code
_entity_poly.pdbx_strand_id
1 'polypeptide(L)'
;MAALRTAVKPSLIIIPGNFSLLRFWSTIQKSVQDRGYPVEVVGLKSSREDPIDPAPGLADDIKEASSVLNKHIDQGNDVVLLMHSYGGMVGTEATCGLSRVEREKDGLKGGIVRMVFLASIFAPPGRSTRGLYDANPGRYPRKEGDYLVCDEDTAMCFYSDLTREQGLPLAQAASKLYQAVRVFGDEQTYDGFHKLIPSSWILTKKDILVPEAAQKKFISQLEEHGGRSVPVFELDTGHSPHQTNPPLLMETLDKILEGV
;
A
#
# COMPACT_ATOMS: atom_id res chain seq x y z
N MET A 1 -33.07 28.42 5.06
CA MET A 1 -31.74 28.07 5.56
C MET A 1 -31.36 26.71 4.99
N ALA A 2 -30.48 26.66 4.00
CA ALA A 2 -29.90 25.38 3.57
C ALA A 2 -28.95 24.93 4.69
N ALA A 3 -29.24 23.80 5.32
CA ALA A 3 -28.28 23.18 6.22
C ALA A 3 -27.02 22.88 5.41
N LEU A 4 -25.90 23.53 5.76
CA LEU A 4 -24.58 23.10 5.32
C LEU A 4 -24.41 21.67 5.83
N ARG A 5 -24.70 20.68 4.96
CA ARG A 5 -24.22 19.33 5.18
C ARG A 5 -22.70 19.42 5.08
N THR A 6 -22.02 19.30 6.21
CA THR A 6 -20.59 18.99 6.22
C THR A 6 -20.43 17.70 5.41
N ALA A 7 -19.72 17.76 4.29
CA ALA A 7 -19.42 16.59 3.49
C ALA A 7 -18.76 15.53 4.40
N VAL A 8 -19.28 14.30 4.37
CA VAL A 8 -18.72 13.20 5.14
C VAL A 8 -17.36 12.87 4.54
N LYS A 9 -16.30 12.93 5.35
CA LYS A 9 -14.95 12.60 4.90
C LYS A 9 -14.84 11.11 4.57
N PRO A 10 -14.14 10.73 3.48
CA PRO A 10 -13.93 9.33 3.16
C PRO A 10 -13.06 8.65 4.24
N SER A 11 -13.20 7.34 4.36
CA SER A 11 -12.31 6.52 5.18
C SER A 11 -11.02 6.25 4.43
N LEU A 12 -9.87 6.51 5.05
CA LEU A 12 -8.56 6.13 4.50
C LEU A 12 -8.20 4.72 4.97
N ILE A 13 -8.17 3.77 4.05
CA ILE A 13 -7.73 2.41 4.35
C ILE A 13 -6.30 2.25 3.85
N ILE A 14 -5.40 1.83 4.74
CA ILE A 14 -3.98 1.69 4.45
C ILE A 14 -3.65 0.21 4.33
N ILE A 15 -3.09 -0.20 3.19
CA ILE A 15 -2.57 -1.55 2.96
C ILE A 15 -1.03 -1.47 2.97
N PRO A 16 -0.38 -2.03 4.00
CA PRO A 16 1.07 -2.02 4.14
C PRO A 16 1.80 -2.83 3.05
N GLY A 17 3.12 -2.63 2.98
CA GLY A 17 4.02 -3.48 2.20
C GLY A 17 4.49 -4.73 2.94
N ASN A 18 5.40 -5.47 2.29
CA ASN A 18 6.15 -6.56 2.93
C ASN A 18 6.99 -6.04 4.10
N PHE A 19 7.28 -6.91 5.07
CA PHE A 19 8.00 -6.58 6.30
C PHE A 19 7.38 -5.39 7.08
N SER A 20 6.05 -5.26 7.05
CA SER A 20 5.36 -4.13 7.68
C SER A 20 4.24 -4.60 8.61
N LEU A 21 4.25 -4.10 9.85
CA LEU A 21 3.22 -4.36 10.84
C LEU A 21 2.44 -3.09 11.18
N LEU A 22 1.23 -3.25 11.71
CA LEU A 22 0.32 -2.15 12.06
C LEU A 22 1.01 -1.01 12.84
N ARG A 23 1.88 -1.36 13.80
CA ARG A 23 2.60 -0.39 14.64
C ARG A 23 3.48 0.58 13.86
N PHE A 24 3.98 0.21 12.68
CA PHE A 24 4.83 1.06 11.84
C PHE A 24 4.06 2.20 11.17
N TRP A 25 2.73 2.11 11.16
CA TRP A 25 1.82 3.11 10.60
C TRP A 25 1.21 4.04 11.65
N SER A 26 1.53 3.85 12.93
CA SER A 26 0.88 4.57 14.04
C SER A 26 0.97 6.10 13.93
N THR A 27 2.12 6.64 13.52
CA THR A 27 2.30 8.09 13.38
C THR A 27 1.44 8.69 12.26
N ILE A 28 1.44 8.06 11.08
CA ILE A 28 0.62 8.54 9.95
C ILE A 28 -0.87 8.30 10.23
N GLN A 29 -1.23 7.16 10.83
CA GLN A 29 -2.61 6.88 11.25
C GLN A 29 -3.11 7.98 12.21
N LYS A 30 -2.32 8.33 13.23
CA LYS A 30 -2.67 9.41 14.16
C LYS A 30 -2.80 10.75 13.45
N SER A 31 -1.88 11.07 12.55
CA SER A 31 -1.91 12.31 11.77
C SER A 31 -3.17 12.43 10.90
N VAL A 32 -3.58 11.34 10.26
CA VAL A 32 -4.82 11.26 9.46
C VAL A 32 -6.06 11.42 10.36
N GLN A 33 -6.08 10.79 11.53
CA GLN A 33 -7.14 10.96 12.53
C GLN A 33 -7.25 12.40 13.03
N ASP A 34 -6.12 13.07 13.25
CA ASP A 34 -6.08 14.46 13.71
C ASP A 34 -6.60 15.44 12.63
N ARG A 35 -6.55 15.05 11.35
CA ARG A 35 -7.25 15.74 10.25
C ARG A 35 -8.73 15.37 10.13
N GLY A 36 -9.24 14.51 11.00
CA GLY A 36 -10.65 14.12 11.07
C GLY A 36 -11.10 13.08 10.05
N TYR A 37 -10.18 12.39 9.39
CA TYR A 37 -10.52 11.26 8.51
C TYR A 37 -10.58 9.97 9.33
N PRO A 38 -11.64 9.14 9.17
CA PRO A 38 -11.59 7.75 9.61
C PRO A 38 -10.41 7.05 8.93
N VAL A 39 -9.66 6.24 9.67
CA VAL A 39 -8.49 5.53 9.12
C VAL A 39 -8.27 4.19 9.79
N GLU A 40 -7.95 3.19 8.98
CA GLU A 40 -7.66 1.84 9.42
C GLU A 40 -6.50 1.26 8.60
N VAL A 41 -5.57 0.59 9.28
CA VAL A 41 -4.43 -0.08 8.66
C VAL A 41 -4.74 -1.57 8.62
N VAL A 42 -4.57 -2.21 7.47
CA VAL A 42 -4.83 -3.65 7.30
C VAL A 42 -3.69 -4.46 7.91
N GLY A 43 -4.04 -5.44 8.73
CA GLY A 43 -3.09 -6.37 9.34
C GLY A 43 -2.83 -7.57 8.43
N LEU A 44 -1.87 -7.43 7.51
CA LEU A 44 -1.46 -8.52 6.62
C LEU A 44 -0.94 -9.73 7.42
N LYS A 45 -1.27 -10.95 6.97
CA LYS A 45 -0.82 -12.21 7.57
C LYS A 45 0.60 -12.58 7.15
N SER A 46 1.02 -12.15 5.96
CA SER A 46 2.32 -12.54 5.40
C SER A 46 3.52 -11.88 6.09
N SER A 47 3.35 -10.69 6.68
CA SER A 47 4.30 -10.02 7.57
C SER A 47 3.99 -10.33 9.02
N ARG A 48 4.98 -10.81 9.79
CA ARG A 48 4.74 -11.28 11.17
C ARG A 48 5.98 -11.28 12.05
N GLU A 49 5.76 -11.31 13.37
CA GLU A 49 6.83 -11.46 14.36
C GLU A 49 7.24 -12.91 14.56
N ASP A 50 6.28 -13.84 14.45
CA ASP A 50 6.51 -15.28 14.61
C ASP A 50 6.03 -16.03 13.36
N PRO A 51 6.83 -16.95 12.79
CA PRO A 51 6.44 -17.77 11.65
C PRO A 51 5.32 -18.75 12.03
N ILE A 52 4.51 -19.14 11.05
CA ILE A 52 3.48 -20.19 11.20
C ILE A 52 3.57 -21.18 10.03
N ASP A 53 2.96 -22.34 10.20
CA ASP A 53 2.87 -23.38 9.17
C ASP A 53 1.39 -23.76 8.94
N PRO A 54 0.84 -23.63 7.71
CA PRO A 54 1.50 -23.14 6.50
C PRO A 54 1.73 -21.62 6.51
N ALA A 55 2.82 -21.18 5.86
CA ALA A 55 3.10 -19.75 5.66
C ALA A 55 2.00 -19.10 4.78
N PRO A 56 1.49 -17.90 5.14
CA PRO A 56 0.43 -17.26 4.38
C PRO A 56 0.85 -16.84 2.97
N GLY A 57 -0.12 -16.79 2.08
CA GLY A 57 0.02 -16.26 0.73
C GLY A 57 -0.74 -14.96 0.51
N LEU A 58 -0.71 -14.49 -0.73
CA LEU A 58 -1.45 -13.32 -1.21
C LEU A 58 -2.95 -13.43 -0.91
N ALA A 59 -3.55 -14.62 -1.04
CA ALA A 59 -4.97 -14.84 -0.77
C ALA A 59 -5.37 -14.57 0.69
N ASP A 60 -4.48 -14.88 1.65
CA ASP A 60 -4.73 -14.61 3.07
C ASP A 60 -4.72 -13.09 3.34
N ASP A 61 -3.79 -12.38 2.71
CA ASP A 61 -3.68 -10.93 2.81
C ASP A 61 -4.85 -10.20 2.13
N ILE A 62 -5.28 -10.68 0.96
CA ILE A 62 -6.49 -10.18 0.26
C ILE A 62 -7.70 -10.33 1.17
N LYS A 63 -7.87 -11.48 1.84
CA LYS A 63 -9.00 -11.72 2.74
C LYS A 63 -9.06 -10.67 3.88
N GLU A 64 -7.92 -10.34 4.47
CA GLU A 64 -7.84 -9.30 5.50
C GLU A 64 -8.18 -7.92 4.94
N ALA A 65 -7.63 -7.56 3.76
CA ALA A 65 -7.93 -6.30 3.10
C ALA A 65 -9.40 -6.17 2.72
N SER A 66 -10.00 -7.19 2.08
CA SER A 66 -11.41 -7.22 1.73
C SER A 66 -12.31 -7.15 2.96
N SER A 67 -11.94 -7.79 4.07
CA SER A 67 -12.70 -7.70 5.34
C SER A 67 -12.73 -6.26 5.86
N VAL A 68 -11.58 -5.57 5.88
CA VAL A 68 -11.50 -4.16 6.32
C VAL A 68 -12.26 -3.25 5.34
N LEU A 69 -12.10 -3.43 4.02
CA LEU A 69 -12.80 -2.63 3.03
C LEU A 69 -14.33 -2.75 3.18
N ASN A 70 -14.86 -3.97 3.24
CA ASN A 70 -16.30 -4.21 3.39
C ASN A 70 -16.84 -3.65 4.71
N LYS A 71 -16.09 -3.78 5.82
CA LYS A 71 -16.46 -3.17 7.11
C LYS A 71 -16.79 -1.68 6.98
N HIS A 72 -16.02 -0.92 6.19
CA HIS A 72 -16.26 0.51 5.98
C HIS A 72 -17.30 0.78 4.90
N ILE A 73 -17.19 0.10 3.76
CA ILE A 73 -18.04 0.32 2.59
C ILE A 73 -19.51 -0.04 2.86
N ASP A 74 -19.78 -1.12 3.60
CA ASP A 74 -21.15 -1.56 3.92
C ASP A 74 -21.86 -0.66 4.94
N GLN A 75 -21.11 0.20 5.64
CA GLN A 75 -21.68 1.31 6.42
C GLN A 75 -22.07 2.51 5.54
N GLY A 76 -21.85 2.42 4.23
CA GLY A 76 -22.13 3.47 3.25
C GLY A 76 -21.03 4.50 3.11
N ASN A 77 -19.82 4.23 3.63
CA ASN A 77 -18.70 5.16 3.56
C ASN A 77 -18.01 5.09 2.19
N ASP A 78 -17.57 6.25 1.70
CA ASP A 78 -16.59 6.32 0.64
C ASP A 78 -15.20 6.01 1.18
N VAL A 79 -14.39 5.33 0.36
CA VAL A 79 -13.06 4.84 0.76
C VAL A 79 -11.99 5.34 -0.19
N VAL A 80 -10.90 5.87 0.40
CA VAL A 80 -9.63 6.10 -0.27
C VAL A 80 -8.66 5.01 0.17
N LEU A 81 -8.06 4.31 -0.78
CA LEU A 81 -7.19 3.16 -0.52
C LEU A 81 -5.72 3.54 -0.73
N LEU A 82 -4.94 3.66 0.34
CA LEU A 82 -3.49 3.88 0.28
C LEU A 82 -2.76 2.55 0.28
N MET A 83 -2.03 2.25 -0.80
CA MET A 83 -1.34 0.99 -1.02
C MET A 83 0.17 1.22 -1.08
N HIS A 84 0.90 0.74 -0.07
CA HIS A 84 2.35 0.88 0.00
C HIS A 84 3.06 -0.37 -0.48
N SER A 85 4.01 -0.22 -1.40
CA SER A 85 4.85 -1.34 -1.85
C SER A 85 3.99 -2.55 -2.27
N TYR A 86 4.23 -3.74 -1.71
CA TYR A 86 3.43 -4.96 -1.90
C TYR A 86 1.92 -4.76 -1.67
N GLY A 87 1.51 -3.78 -0.86
CA GLY A 87 0.11 -3.43 -0.69
C GLY A 87 -0.61 -3.07 -1.99
N GLY A 88 0.12 -2.76 -3.07
CA GLY A 88 -0.46 -2.64 -4.42
C GLY A 88 -1.05 -3.96 -4.92
N MET A 89 -0.30 -5.06 -4.84
CA MET A 89 -0.80 -6.40 -5.19
C MET A 89 -2.06 -6.75 -4.40
N VAL A 90 -1.99 -6.59 -3.07
CA VAL A 90 -3.09 -6.94 -2.15
C VAL A 90 -4.31 -6.06 -2.40
N GLY A 91 -4.10 -4.74 -2.48
CA GLY A 91 -5.17 -3.77 -2.59
C GLY A 91 -5.88 -3.84 -3.93
N THR A 92 -5.13 -4.00 -5.02
CA THR A 92 -5.70 -4.16 -6.36
C THR A 92 -6.60 -5.39 -6.46
N GLU A 93 -6.21 -6.51 -5.89
CA GLU A 93 -7.06 -7.71 -5.82
C GLU A 93 -8.30 -7.49 -4.96
N ALA A 94 -8.13 -6.82 -3.82
CA ALA A 94 -9.20 -6.59 -2.86
C ALA A 94 -10.26 -5.58 -3.34
N THR A 95 -10.04 -4.84 -4.43
CA THR A 95 -11.00 -3.84 -4.95
C THR A 95 -12.13 -4.43 -5.80
N CYS A 96 -12.08 -5.72 -6.17
CA CYS A 96 -13.03 -6.34 -7.09
C CYS A 96 -14.49 -6.12 -6.67
N GLY A 97 -15.27 -5.41 -7.50
CA GLY A 97 -16.68 -5.11 -7.27
C GLY A 97 -16.96 -4.08 -6.17
N LEU A 98 -15.92 -3.43 -5.63
CA LEU A 98 -16.03 -2.47 -4.53
C LEU A 98 -15.92 -1.01 -4.99
N SER A 99 -15.80 -0.73 -6.29
CA SER A 99 -15.78 0.66 -6.75
C SER A 99 -17.11 1.36 -6.44
N ARG A 100 -17.03 2.66 -6.14
CA ARG A 100 -18.23 3.47 -5.92
C ARG A 100 -19.19 3.42 -7.11
N VAL A 101 -18.64 3.42 -8.33
CA VAL A 101 -19.42 3.40 -9.58
C VAL A 101 -20.17 2.08 -9.77
N GLU A 102 -19.58 0.93 -9.43
CA GLU A 102 -20.27 -0.37 -9.50
C GLU A 102 -21.40 -0.43 -8.48
N ARG A 103 -21.09 -0.08 -7.24
CA ARG A 103 -22.06 -0.12 -6.13
C ARG A 103 -23.25 0.79 -6.37
N GLU A 104 -23.04 2.00 -6.92
CA GLU A 104 -24.13 2.91 -7.26
C GLU A 104 -25.07 2.35 -8.34
N LYS A 105 -24.56 1.58 -9.32
CA LYS A 105 -25.41 0.92 -10.32
C LYS A 105 -26.34 -0.12 -9.70
N ASP A 106 -25.89 -0.74 -8.61
CA ASP A 106 -26.67 -1.72 -7.85
C ASP A 106 -27.52 -1.06 -6.75
N GLY A 107 -27.58 0.28 -6.69
CA GLY A 107 -28.34 1.03 -5.68
C GLY A 107 -27.74 0.97 -4.28
N LEU A 108 -26.48 0.53 -4.15
CA LEU A 108 -25.75 0.46 -2.89
C LEU A 108 -25.01 1.77 -2.61
N LYS A 109 -24.84 2.08 -1.32
CA LYS A 109 -24.03 3.22 -0.87
C LYS A 109 -22.59 2.80 -0.61
N GLY A 110 -21.71 3.79 -0.55
CA GLY A 110 -20.30 3.62 -0.26
C GLY A 110 -19.55 2.96 -1.41
N GLY A 111 -18.23 2.93 -1.30
CA GLY A 111 -17.36 2.30 -2.28
C GLY A 111 -16.02 2.99 -2.38
N ILE A 112 -15.11 2.36 -3.10
CA ILE A 112 -13.77 2.90 -3.32
C ILE A 112 -13.88 4.02 -4.35
N VAL A 113 -13.48 5.22 -3.94
CA VAL A 113 -13.51 6.45 -4.74
C VAL A 113 -12.13 6.83 -5.26
N ARG A 114 -11.05 6.35 -4.64
CA ARG A 114 -9.69 6.56 -5.11
C ARG A 114 -8.72 5.49 -4.63
N MET A 115 -7.80 5.10 -5.52
CA MET A 115 -6.60 4.33 -5.19
C MET A 115 -5.39 5.26 -5.14
N VAL A 116 -4.57 5.13 -4.11
CA VAL A 116 -3.33 5.91 -3.92
C VAL A 116 -2.18 4.92 -3.78
N PHE A 117 -1.32 4.87 -4.78
CA PHE A 117 -0.14 4.02 -4.79
C PHE A 117 1.03 4.79 -4.18
N LEU A 118 1.63 4.28 -3.11
CA LEU A 118 2.82 4.84 -2.50
C LEU A 118 3.99 3.88 -2.74
N ALA A 119 4.95 4.27 -3.57
CA ALA A 119 6.12 3.43 -3.90
C ALA A 119 5.73 1.96 -4.19
N SER A 120 4.59 1.79 -4.88
CA SER A 120 3.84 0.52 -4.88
C SER A 120 4.31 -0.42 -5.99
N ILE A 121 3.94 -1.70 -5.86
CA ILE A 121 4.13 -2.71 -6.90
C ILE A 121 2.84 -3.49 -7.13
N PHE A 122 2.64 -3.90 -8.37
CA PHE A 122 1.56 -4.79 -8.77
C PHE A 122 1.99 -5.63 -9.97
N ALA A 123 1.17 -6.60 -10.38
CA ALA A 123 1.42 -7.41 -11.55
C ALA A 123 0.16 -7.50 -12.44
N PRO A 124 0.31 -7.63 -13.77
CA PRO A 124 -0.82 -8.01 -14.62
C PRO A 124 -1.40 -9.38 -14.20
N PRO A 125 -2.68 -9.67 -14.52
CA PRO A 125 -3.27 -10.98 -14.28
C PRO A 125 -2.43 -12.14 -14.84
N GLY A 126 -2.27 -13.21 -14.06
CA GLY A 126 -1.42 -14.37 -14.39
C GLY A 126 0.08 -14.12 -14.23
N ARG A 127 0.48 -13.03 -13.57
CA ARG A 127 1.89 -12.70 -13.27
C ARG A 127 2.06 -12.40 -11.79
N SER A 128 3.29 -12.51 -11.32
CA SER A 128 3.69 -12.14 -9.96
C SER A 128 4.77 -11.07 -9.99
N THR A 129 5.11 -10.53 -8.82
CA THR A 129 6.19 -9.55 -8.64
C THR A 129 7.56 -10.19 -8.43
N ARG A 130 7.68 -11.53 -8.60
CA ARG A 130 8.94 -12.28 -8.45
C ARG A 130 10.10 -11.65 -9.23
N GLY A 131 9.85 -11.23 -10.47
CA GLY A 131 10.89 -10.63 -11.31
C GLY A 131 11.47 -9.31 -10.77
N LEU A 132 10.67 -8.51 -10.03
CA LEU A 132 11.18 -7.31 -9.37
C LEU A 132 12.08 -7.66 -8.20
N TYR A 133 11.71 -8.71 -7.46
CA TYR A 133 12.55 -9.25 -6.41
C TYR A 133 13.88 -9.71 -7.02
N ASP A 134 13.84 -10.62 -8.00
CA ASP A 134 15.04 -11.22 -8.63
C ASP A 134 15.98 -10.21 -9.33
N ALA A 135 15.48 -9.01 -9.65
CA ALA A 135 16.25 -7.94 -10.29
C ALA A 135 17.05 -7.05 -9.31
N ASN A 136 16.99 -7.29 -8.00
CA ASN A 136 17.68 -6.50 -6.97
C ASN A 136 18.85 -7.26 -6.29
N PRO A 137 19.94 -7.59 -7.03
CA PRO A 137 21.06 -8.37 -6.50
C PRO A 137 21.76 -7.64 -5.33
N GLY A 138 21.96 -8.36 -4.23
CA GLY A 138 22.71 -7.87 -3.06
C GLY A 138 21.90 -7.16 -1.98
N ARG A 139 20.57 -7.12 -2.10
CA ARG A 139 19.65 -6.54 -1.11
C ARG A 139 18.64 -7.55 -0.57
N TYR A 140 18.97 -8.84 -0.68
CA TYR A 140 18.04 -9.91 -0.41
C TYR A 140 18.00 -10.26 1.08
N PRO A 141 16.80 -10.30 1.68
CA PRO A 141 16.66 -10.97 2.97
C PRO A 141 17.07 -12.44 2.84
N ARG A 142 17.59 -12.99 3.95
CA ARG A 142 17.93 -14.41 4.00
C ARG A 142 16.65 -15.23 4.01
N LYS A 143 16.66 -16.37 3.31
CA LYS A 143 15.55 -17.32 3.33
C LYS A 143 15.73 -18.30 4.50
N GLU A 144 14.71 -18.40 5.34
CA GLU A 144 14.61 -19.33 6.47
C GLU A 144 13.30 -20.12 6.33
N GLY A 145 13.39 -21.34 5.78
CA GLY A 145 12.20 -22.13 5.44
C GLY A 145 11.33 -21.41 4.40
N ASP A 146 10.05 -21.25 4.71
CA ASP A 146 9.08 -20.53 3.87
C ASP A 146 9.01 -19.02 4.16
N TYR A 147 9.98 -18.50 4.90
CA TYR A 147 10.07 -17.09 5.28
C TYR A 147 11.36 -16.42 4.81
N LEU A 148 11.30 -15.11 4.69
CA LEU A 148 12.41 -14.20 4.51
C LEU A 148 12.63 -13.41 5.80
N VAL A 149 13.90 -13.21 6.16
CA VAL A 149 14.33 -12.45 7.34
C VAL A 149 15.40 -11.44 6.93
N CYS A 150 15.20 -10.18 7.33
CA CYS A 150 16.22 -9.13 7.15
C CYS A 150 17.18 -9.11 8.33
N ASP A 151 18.48 -8.91 8.10
CA ASP A 151 19.33 -8.29 9.11
C ASP A 151 19.19 -6.76 9.06
N GLU A 152 19.89 -6.05 9.95
CA GLU A 152 19.87 -4.59 10.02
C GLU A 152 20.30 -3.95 8.69
N ASP A 153 21.38 -4.46 8.07
CA ASP A 153 21.93 -3.88 6.84
C ASP A 153 20.97 -4.08 5.65
N THR A 154 20.30 -5.22 5.57
CA THR A 154 19.24 -5.46 4.58
C THR A 154 18.02 -4.57 4.87
N ALA A 155 17.60 -4.49 6.13
CA ALA A 155 16.45 -3.68 6.55
C ALA A 155 16.67 -2.18 6.35
N MET A 156 17.92 -1.70 6.35
CA MET A 156 18.25 -0.31 5.98
C MET A 156 17.80 0.04 4.56
N CYS A 157 17.59 -0.94 3.67
CA CYS A 157 17.07 -0.67 2.32
C CYS A 157 15.64 -0.11 2.34
N PHE A 158 14.85 -0.34 3.40
CA PHE A 158 13.52 0.28 3.57
C PHE A 158 13.59 1.78 3.85
N TYR A 159 14.76 2.28 4.25
CA TYR A 159 15.02 3.64 4.75
C TYR A 159 16.20 4.28 4.02
N SER A 160 16.23 4.11 2.69
CA SER A 160 17.35 4.47 1.81
C SER A 160 17.70 5.95 1.75
N ASP A 161 16.84 6.81 2.28
CA ASP A 161 17.01 8.26 2.44
C ASP A 161 17.68 8.67 3.74
N LEU A 162 17.89 7.74 4.68
CA LEU A 162 18.52 8.00 5.98
C LEU A 162 20.00 7.59 6.00
N THR A 163 20.78 8.25 6.87
CA THR A 163 22.09 7.70 7.24
C THR A 163 21.90 6.42 8.07
N ARG A 164 22.95 5.58 8.14
CA ARG A 164 22.90 4.35 8.95
C ARG A 164 22.55 4.65 10.42
N GLU A 165 23.11 5.71 10.98
CA GLU A 165 22.83 6.14 12.36
C GLU A 165 21.34 6.48 12.56
N GLN A 166 20.74 7.23 11.63
CA GLN A 166 19.33 7.64 11.71
C GLN A 166 18.37 6.46 11.51
N GLY A 167 18.70 5.55 10.58
CA GLY A 167 17.83 4.43 10.21
C GLY A 167 17.97 3.20 11.11
N LEU A 168 19.06 3.06 11.87
CA LEU A 168 19.35 1.86 12.65
C LEU A 168 18.19 1.42 13.57
N PRO A 169 17.52 2.30 14.34
CA PRO A 169 16.39 1.88 15.17
C PRO A 169 15.22 1.31 14.36
N LEU A 170 14.95 1.87 13.17
CA LEU A 170 13.89 1.39 12.28
C LEU A 170 14.28 0.05 11.64
N ALA A 171 15.55 -0.09 11.24
CA ALA A 171 16.10 -1.34 10.69
C ALA A 171 16.11 -2.46 11.74
N GLN A 172 16.42 -2.14 13.00
CA GLN A 172 16.33 -3.08 14.12
C GLN A 172 14.90 -3.54 14.41
N ALA A 173 13.91 -2.67 14.23
CA ALA A 173 12.52 -3.05 14.37
C ALA A 173 12.05 -3.98 13.23
N ALA A 174 12.47 -3.70 11.99
CA ALA A 174 12.10 -4.48 10.81
C ALA A 174 12.87 -5.81 10.68
N SER A 175 14.11 -5.90 11.18
CA SER A 175 14.92 -7.14 11.19
C SER A 175 14.42 -8.24 12.13
N LYS A 176 13.42 -7.93 12.96
CA LYS A 176 12.74 -8.89 13.85
C LYS A 176 11.51 -9.52 13.20
N LEU A 177 11.29 -9.29 11.91
CA LEU A 177 10.11 -9.73 11.20
C LEU A 177 10.41 -10.84 10.22
N TYR A 178 9.42 -11.70 10.04
CA TYR A 178 9.35 -12.72 9.01
C TYR A 178 8.37 -12.26 7.93
N GLN A 179 8.78 -12.40 6.67
CA GLN A 179 7.92 -12.21 5.51
C GLN A 179 7.74 -13.55 4.79
N ALA A 180 6.52 -14.00 4.57
CA ALA A 180 6.27 -15.24 3.82
C ALA A 180 6.84 -15.12 2.40
N VAL A 181 7.66 -16.09 1.96
CA VAL A 181 8.31 -16.12 0.63
C VAL A 181 7.28 -16.30 -0.50
N ARG A 182 6.16 -16.95 -0.17
CA ARG A 182 5.14 -17.33 -1.14
C ARG A 182 4.52 -16.11 -1.85
N VAL A 183 4.31 -15.00 -1.13
CA VAL A 183 3.65 -13.80 -1.70
C VAL A 183 4.37 -13.20 -2.91
N PHE A 184 5.68 -13.44 -3.05
CA PHE A 184 6.45 -12.98 -4.21
C PHE A 184 6.19 -13.82 -5.45
N GLY A 185 5.73 -15.07 -5.28
CA GLY A 185 5.42 -16.00 -6.36
C GLY A 185 3.93 -16.12 -6.66
N ASP A 186 3.06 -15.79 -5.71
CA ASP A 186 1.61 -15.78 -5.93
C ASP A 186 1.26 -14.79 -7.06
N GLU A 187 0.37 -15.23 -7.95
CA GLU A 187 -0.03 -14.47 -9.12
C GLU A 187 -1.19 -13.53 -8.78
N GLN A 188 -1.15 -12.32 -9.35
CA GLN A 188 -2.32 -11.48 -9.40
C GLN A 188 -3.33 -12.09 -10.39
N THR A 189 -4.60 -12.06 -10.06
CA THR A 189 -5.70 -12.67 -10.82
C THR A 189 -6.70 -11.63 -11.30
N TYR A 190 -6.84 -10.53 -10.54
CA TYR A 190 -7.70 -9.41 -10.89
C TYR A 190 -6.90 -8.16 -11.22
N ASP A 191 -7.31 -7.47 -12.30
CA ASP A 191 -6.84 -6.12 -12.60
C ASP A 191 -7.81 -5.11 -11.98
N GLY A 192 -7.47 -4.66 -10.77
CA GLY A 192 -8.18 -3.60 -10.05
C GLY A 192 -7.97 -2.19 -10.62
N PHE A 193 -7.16 -2.02 -11.68
CA PHE A 193 -6.90 -0.75 -12.37
C PHE A 193 -7.92 -0.44 -13.47
N HIS A 194 -9.03 -1.18 -13.49
CA HIS A 194 -10.14 -0.94 -14.40
C HIS A 194 -10.61 0.53 -14.38
N LYS A 195 -11.28 0.94 -15.47
CA LYS A 195 -11.72 2.32 -15.73
C LYS A 195 -12.66 2.94 -14.68
N LEU A 196 -13.00 2.26 -13.59
CA LEU A 196 -14.00 2.72 -12.64
C LEU A 196 -13.42 3.44 -11.42
N ILE A 197 -12.21 3.11 -10.97
CA ILE A 197 -11.60 3.79 -9.81
C ILE A 197 -10.45 4.69 -10.27
N PRO A 198 -10.49 6.02 -10.02
CA PRO A 198 -9.36 6.91 -10.26
C PRO A 198 -8.16 6.55 -9.38
N SER A 199 -6.96 6.68 -9.94
CA SER A 199 -5.70 6.39 -9.24
C SER A 199 -4.86 7.64 -9.07
N SER A 200 -4.00 7.66 -8.06
CA SER A 200 -2.93 8.65 -7.86
C SER A 200 -1.67 7.94 -7.40
N TRP A 201 -0.51 8.52 -7.68
CA TRP A 201 0.77 7.94 -7.30
C TRP A 201 1.57 8.90 -6.43
N ILE A 202 2.13 8.41 -5.34
CA ILE A 202 3.14 9.09 -4.53
C ILE A 202 4.48 8.43 -4.85
N LEU A 203 5.30 9.16 -5.61
CA LEU A 203 6.58 8.67 -6.15
C LEU A 203 7.71 9.01 -5.18
N THR A 204 8.53 8.03 -4.83
CA THR A 204 9.66 8.17 -3.91
C THR A 204 10.99 8.15 -4.68
N LYS A 205 11.65 9.30 -4.82
CA LYS A 205 12.79 9.47 -5.73
C LYS A 205 14.07 8.77 -5.28
N LYS A 206 14.26 8.60 -3.97
CA LYS A 206 15.45 7.94 -3.37
C LYS A 206 15.20 6.47 -3.06
N ASP A 207 14.10 5.91 -3.52
CA ASP A 207 13.76 4.52 -3.33
C ASP A 207 14.71 3.61 -4.11
N ILE A 208 15.29 2.64 -3.40
CA ILE A 208 16.22 1.66 -3.96
C ILE A 208 15.61 0.27 -4.11
N LEU A 209 14.42 0.05 -3.54
CA LEU A 209 13.68 -1.22 -3.60
C LEU A 209 12.74 -1.23 -4.81
N VAL A 210 12.04 -0.11 -5.00
CA VAL A 210 11.26 0.17 -6.20
C VAL A 210 11.84 1.44 -6.82
N PRO A 211 12.92 1.34 -7.61
CA PRO A 211 13.59 2.51 -8.17
C PRO A 211 12.62 3.42 -8.94
N GLU A 212 12.90 4.72 -8.98
CA GLU A 212 12.06 5.72 -9.67
C GLU A 212 11.66 5.29 -11.10
N ALA A 213 12.60 4.71 -11.86
CA ALA A 213 12.34 4.22 -13.20
C ALA A 213 11.34 3.05 -13.24
N ALA A 214 11.32 2.19 -12.22
CA ALA A 214 10.33 1.13 -12.08
C ALA A 214 8.96 1.70 -11.68
N GLN A 215 8.92 2.65 -10.74
CA GLN A 215 7.68 3.35 -10.37
C GLN A 215 7.05 4.04 -11.58
N LYS A 216 7.84 4.72 -12.41
CA LYS A 216 7.37 5.34 -13.67
C LYS A 216 6.76 4.33 -14.64
N LYS A 217 7.27 3.09 -14.70
CA LYS A 217 6.65 2.02 -15.52
C LYS A 217 5.28 1.61 -14.97
N PHE A 218 5.13 1.48 -13.64
CA PHE A 218 3.83 1.20 -13.04
C PHE A 218 2.83 2.32 -13.29
N ILE A 219 3.27 3.58 -13.18
CA ILE A 219 2.43 4.74 -13.51
C ILE A 219 1.95 4.66 -14.97
N SER A 220 2.84 4.40 -15.93
CA SER A 220 2.44 4.24 -17.33
C SER A 220 1.46 3.08 -17.55
N GLN A 221 1.62 1.96 -16.86
CA GLN A 221 0.68 0.83 -16.93
C GLN A 221 -0.70 1.22 -16.39
N LEU A 222 -0.76 1.96 -15.27
CA LEU A 222 -2.02 2.48 -14.73
C LEU A 222 -2.71 3.42 -15.71
N GLU A 223 -1.95 4.28 -16.39
CA GLU A 223 -2.51 5.20 -17.39
C GLU A 223 -3.03 4.47 -18.62
N GLU A 224 -2.28 3.48 -19.12
CA GLU A 224 -2.66 2.66 -20.26
C GLU A 224 -3.92 1.84 -19.97
N HIS A 225 -3.94 1.09 -18.87
CA HIS A 225 -5.07 0.21 -18.51
C HIS A 225 -6.29 1.02 -18.04
N GLY A 226 -6.05 2.09 -17.27
CA GLY A 226 -7.07 2.96 -16.74
C GLY A 226 -7.65 3.95 -17.75
N GLY A 227 -6.99 4.13 -18.91
CA GLY A 227 -7.39 5.05 -19.98
C GLY A 227 -7.47 6.51 -19.55
N ARG A 228 -6.68 6.93 -18.56
CA ARG A 228 -6.69 8.28 -17.98
C ARG A 228 -5.34 8.61 -17.33
N SER A 229 -5.00 9.88 -17.21
CA SER A 229 -3.77 10.29 -16.52
C SER A 229 -3.81 9.94 -15.03
N VAL A 230 -2.64 9.65 -14.48
CA VAL A 230 -2.45 9.40 -13.05
C VAL A 230 -1.74 10.60 -12.43
N PRO A 231 -2.39 11.38 -11.54
CA PRO A 231 -1.70 12.42 -10.79
C PRO A 231 -0.52 11.85 -9.99
N VAL A 232 0.66 12.43 -10.19
CA VAL A 232 1.90 12.01 -9.51
C VAL A 232 2.35 13.09 -8.53
N PHE A 233 2.62 12.67 -7.30
CA PHE A 233 3.15 13.48 -6.20
C PHE A 233 4.56 12.99 -5.90
N GLU A 234 5.58 13.76 -6.27
CA GLU A 234 6.98 13.36 -6.09
C GLU A 234 7.51 13.76 -4.70
N LEU A 235 8.12 12.81 -4.00
CA LEU A 235 8.78 12.99 -2.71
C LEU A 235 10.28 12.66 -2.82
N ASP A 236 11.13 13.55 -2.29
CA ASP A 236 12.57 13.33 -2.20
C ASP A 236 12.97 12.43 -1.02
N THR A 237 12.31 11.27 -0.93
CA THR A 237 12.37 10.28 0.17
C THR A 237 12.66 8.87 -0.35
N GLY A 238 12.98 7.97 0.57
CA GLY A 238 13.20 6.54 0.31
C GLY A 238 11.89 5.76 0.25
N HIS A 239 11.97 4.44 0.47
CA HIS A 239 10.82 3.55 0.31
C HIS A 239 9.68 3.76 1.33
N SER A 240 10.00 4.28 2.52
CA SER A 240 9.06 4.27 3.67
C SER A 240 8.83 5.66 4.27
N PRO A 241 8.33 6.65 3.52
CA PRO A 241 8.12 8.01 4.04
C PRO A 241 7.09 8.05 5.18
N HIS A 242 6.21 7.06 5.30
CA HIS A 242 5.30 6.91 6.44
C HIS A 242 6.03 6.71 7.79
N GLN A 243 7.31 6.30 7.77
CA GLN A 243 8.18 6.18 8.93
C GLN A 243 9.28 7.25 8.94
N THR A 244 9.89 7.57 7.79
CA THR A 244 11.06 8.48 7.73
C THR A 244 10.67 9.95 7.66
N ASN A 245 9.51 10.27 7.07
CA ASN A 245 8.99 11.64 7.01
C ASN A 245 7.44 11.68 7.03
N PRO A 246 6.79 11.28 8.15
CA PRO A 246 5.33 11.26 8.25
C PRO A 246 4.65 12.61 7.96
N PRO A 247 5.20 13.78 8.40
CA PRO A 247 4.60 15.07 8.07
C PRO A 247 4.51 15.34 6.56
N LEU A 248 5.57 15.03 5.80
CA LEU A 248 5.58 15.21 4.35
C LEU A 248 4.57 14.28 3.65
N LEU A 249 4.47 13.03 4.11
CA LEU A 249 3.45 12.11 3.59
C LEU A 249 2.05 12.63 3.88
N MET A 250 1.79 13.13 5.10
CA MET A 250 0.48 13.67 5.46
C MET A 250 0.12 14.90 4.62
N GLU A 251 1.04 15.86 4.42
CA GLU A 251 0.80 17.02 3.56
C GLU A 251 0.43 16.60 2.12
N THR A 252 1.05 15.53 1.63
CA THR A 252 0.74 14.97 0.31
C THR A 252 -0.63 14.30 0.29
N LEU A 253 -0.97 13.55 1.34
CA LEU A 253 -2.29 12.95 1.50
C LEU A 253 -3.39 14.00 1.61
N ASP A 254 -3.16 15.15 2.26
CA ASP A 254 -4.13 16.25 2.30
C ASP A 254 -4.50 16.70 0.88
N LYS A 255 -3.50 16.95 0.02
CA LYS A 255 -3.71 17.38 -1.38
C LYS A 255 -4.52 16.34 -2.17
N ILE A 256 -4.30 15.05 -1.90
CA ILE A 256 -5.04 13.97 -2.56
C ILE A 256 -6.47 13.89 -2.02
N LEU A 257 -6.64 13.95 -0.69
CA LEU A 257 -7.93 13.81 -0.01
C LEU A 257 -8.85 15.02 -0.23
N GLU A 258 -8.31 16.22 -0.42
CA GLU A 258 -9.08 17.41 -0.82
C GLU A 258 -9.64 17.30 -2.24
N GLY A 259 -9.04 16.46 -3.09
CA GLY A 259 -9.47 16.19 -4.47
C GLY A 259 -10.39 14.98 -4.62
N VAL A 260 -10.92 14.44 -3.53
CA VAL A 260 -11.86 13.30 -3.46
C VAL A 260 -13.18 13.78 -2.89
#